data_AF-A0A522REC8-F1
#
_entry.id   AF-A0A522REC8-F1
#
_cell.length_a   1.000
_cell.length_b   1.000
_cell.length_c   1.000
_cell.angle_alpha   90.00
_cell.angle_beta   90.00
_cell.angle_gamma   90.00
#
_symmetry.space_group_name_H-M   'P 1'
#
loop_
_entity.id
_entity.type
_entity.pdbx_description
1 polymer ?
#
loop_
_entity_poly.entity_id
_entity_poly.type
_entity_poly.pdbx_seq_one_letter_code
_entity_poly.pdbx_strand_id
1 'polypeptide(L)'
;MSSILDATTSTDADYAMRNWQGAETGRIVIGSDAHMRLFCRMLLDTHNPYKPAIMVWPKLAPDALQRITSLPIWDIAVQTEGRAMLRARAYADTVRDPLLHEALSLDAGEEARHKVVLSHLVQSYGIPLEPEPEYEMPEDPEWDWLVTGYSE
;
A
#
# COMPACT_ATOMS: atom_id res chain seq x y z
N MET A 1 32.99 11.36 -2.82
CA MET A 1 33.04 9.93 -3.21
C MET A 1 32.19 9.11 -2.23
N SER A 2 30.86 9.18 -2.36
CA SER A 2 29.90 8.22 -1.80
C SER A 2 28.81 8.07 -2.85
N SER A 3 28.51 6.85 -3.26
CA SER A 3 27.56 6.52 -4.34
C SER A 3 27.59 5.02 -4.65
N ILE A 4 28.78 4.41 -4.71
CA ILE A 4 28.92 3.01 -5.14
C ILE A 4 28.44 2.05 -4.04
N LEU A 5 28.82 2.29 -2.78
CA LEU A 5 28.38 1.46 -1.64
C LEU A 5 26.86 1.56 -1.45
N ASP A 6 26.32 2.78 -1.42
CA ASP A 6 24.88 3.06 -1.28
C ASP A 6 24.03 2.34 -2.36
N ALA A 7 24.50 2.37 -3.61
CA ALA A 7 23.80 1.75 -4.75
C ALA A 7 23.80 0.22 -4.68
N THR A 8 24.90 -0.42 -4.27
CA THR A 8 24.95 -1.87 -4.05
C THR A 8 24.01 -2.28 -2.92
N THR A 9 24.06 -1.61 -1.76
CA THR A 9 23.15 -1.91 -0.64
C THR A 9 21.67 -1.72 -0.99
N SER A 10 21.35 -0.75 -1.85
CA SER A 10 19.97 -0.54 -2.34
C SER A 10 19.51 -1.66 -3.28
N THR A 11 20.39 -2.13 -4.18
CA THR A 11 20.07 -3.20 -5.14
C THR A 11 19.94 -4.56 -4.45
N ASP A 12 20.83 -4.88 -3.52
CA ASP A 12 20.79 -6.12 -2.76
C ASP A 12 19.56 -6.16 -1.83
N ALA A 13 19.15 -5.01 -1.28
CA ALA A 13 17.92 -4.88 -0.49
C ALA A 13 16.65 -5.04 -1.33
N ASP A 14 16.55 -4.38 -2.49
CA ASP A 14 15.41 -4.56 -3.42
C ASP A 14 15.31 -6.00 -3.92
N TYR A 15 16.45 -6.66 -4.20
CA TYR A 15 16.48 -8.07 -4.55
C TYR A 15 16.03 -8.97 -3.39
N ALA A 16 16.51 -8.74 -2.17
CA ALA A 16 16.11 -9.50 -0.98
C ALA A 16 14.61 -9.34 -0.66
N MET A 17 14.09 -8.11 -0.79
CA MET A 17 12.66 -7.79 -0.64
C MET A 17 11.80 -8.56 -1.67
N ARG A 18 12.20 -8.55 -2.95
CA ARG A 18 11.48 -9.27 -4.04
C ARG A 18 11.60 -10.79 -3.98
N ASN A 19 12.61 -11.33 -3.29
CA ASN A 19 12.89 -12.76 -3.19
C ASN A 19 12.83 -13.23 -1.72
N TRP A 20 12.00 -12.57 -0.89
CA TRP A 20 11.87 -12.85 0.54
C TRP A 20 11.49 -14.31 0.80
N GLN A 21 12.11 -14.89 1.84
CA GLN A 21 11.87 -16.24 2.31
C GLN A 21 11.77 -16.23 3.84
N GLY A 22 10.60 -16.57 4.38
CA GLY A 22 10.41 -16.69 5.81
C GLY A 22 11.05 -17.93 6.42
N ALA A 23 11.15 -17.95 7.75
CA ALA A 23 11.85 -19.00 8.50
C ALA A 23 11.11 -20.36 8.60
N GLU A 24 9.82 -20.42 8.24
CA GLU A 24 9.02 -21.65 8.25
C GLU A 24 9.36 -22.51 7.02
N THR A 25 9.70 -23.78 7.21
CA THR A 25 10.18 -24.66 6.13
C THR A 25 9.28 -25.87 5.87
N GLY A 26 9.27 -26.36 4.64
CA GLY A 26 8.48 -27.52 4.23
C GLY A 26 7.06 -27.17 3.76
N ARG A 27 6.11 -28.09 3.97
CA ARG A 27 4.73 -27.92 3.49
C ARG A 27 3.91 -27.09 4.48
N ILE A 28 3.69 -25.83 4.16
CA ILE A 28 2.76 -24.95 4.86
C ILE A 28 1.31 -25.40 4.60
N VAL A 29 0.47 -25.33 5.63
CA VAL A 29 -0.98 -25.55 5.53
C VAL A 29 -1.68 -24.19 5.58
N ILE A 30 -2.49 -23.87 4.56
CA ILE A 30 -3.25 -22.61 4.50
C ILE A 30 -4.17 -22.53 5.74
N GLY A 31 -4.19 -21.36 6.38
CA GLY A 31 -4.96 -21.13 7.62
C GLY A 31 -4.33 -21.68 8.91
N SER A 32 -3.14 -22.29 8.85
CA SER A 32 -2.38 -22.64 10.07
C SER A 32 -1.57 -21.45 10.61
N ASP A 33 -1.17 -21.52 11.87
CA ASP A 33 -0.33 -20.50 12.52
C ASP A 33 0.97 -20.23 11.76
N ALA A 34 1.55 -21.24 11.09
CA ALA A 34 2.74 -21.09 10.25
C ALA A 34 2.44 -20.27 8.98
N HIS A 35 1.25 -20.43 8.38
CA HIS A 35 0.78 -19.59 7.28
C HIS A 35 0.54 -18.15 7.76
N MET A 36 -0.09 -17.97 8.93
CA MET A 36 -0.29 -16.65 9.53
C MET A 36 1.04 -15.94 9.80
N ARG A 37 2.01 -16.62 10.42
CA ARG A 37 3.36 -16.06 10.69
C ARG A 37 4.09 -15.68 9.41
N LEU A 38 4.01 -16.50 8.36
CA LEU A 38 4.60 -16.18 7.05
C LEU A 38 3.94 -14.96 6.41
N PHE A 39 2.61 -14.86 6.41
CA PHE A 39 1.89 -13.70 5.90
C PHE A 39 2.32 -12.41 6.64
N CYS A 40 2.30 -12.43 7.97
CA CYS A 40 2.64 -11.26 8.78
C CYS A 40 4.11 -10.85 8.61
N ARG A 41 5.05 -11.80 8.60
CA ARG A 41 6.47 -11.51 8.41
C ARG A 41 6.80 -11.07 6.98
N MET A 42 6.10 -11.57 5.97
CA MET A 42 6.26 -11.07 4.60
C MET A 42 5.96 -9.57 4.53
N LEU A 43 4.82 -9.11 5.07
CA LEU A 43 4.47 -7.68 5.10
C LEU A 43 5.46 -6.85 5.93
N LEU A 44 5.78 -7.30 7.14
CA LEU A 44 6.63 -6.54 8.07
C LEU A 44 8.11 -6.49 7.67
N ASP A 45 8.66 -7.59 7.15
CA ASP A 45 10.08 -7.70 6.77
C ASP A 45 10.36 -7.04 5.40
N THR A 46 9.35 -6.85 4.54
CA THR A 46 9.49 -6.25 3.20
C THR A 46 9.03 -4.80 3.10
N HIS A 47 8.43 -4.24 4.16
CA HIS A 47 7.98 -2.84 4.17
C HIS A 47 9.11 -1.85 3.87
N ASN A 48 8.85 -0.93 2.93
CA ASN A 48 9.77 0.12 2.53
C ASN A 48 9.23 1.50 2.96
N PRO A 49 9.79 2.15 4.01
CA PRO A 49 9.29 3.40 4.57
C PRO A 49 9.66 4.64 3.72
N TYR A 50 9.44 4.57 2.40
CA TYR A 50 9.66 5.69 1.48
C TYR A 50 8.62 6.80 1.68
N LYS A 51 8.99 8.02 1.28
CA LYS A 51 8.21 9.23 1.55
C LYS A 51 7.67 9.82 0.23
N PRO A 52 6.36 9.72 -0.06
CA PRO A 52 5.80 10.22 -1.31
C PRO A 52 6.08 11.69 -1.61
N ALA A 53 6.07 12.54 -0.57
CA ALA A 53 6.31 13.98 -0.67
C ALA A 53 7.72 14.40 -1.14
N ILE A 54 8.67 13.45 -1.29
CA ILE A 54 10.00 13.70 -1.87
C ILE A 54 10.27 12.87 -3.13
N MET A 55 9.25 12.22 -3.70
CA MET A 55 9.38 11.49 -4.97
C MET A 55 9.61 12.45 -6.13
N VAL A 56 10.60 12.13 -6.97
CA VAL A 56 10.89 12.89 -8.20
C VAL A 56 9.99 12.37 -9.32
N TRP A 57 8.89 13.08 -9.57
CA TRP A 57 7.96 12.75 -10.65
C TRP A 57 8.61 12.96 -12.03
N PRO A 58 8.59 11.97 -12.93
CA PRO A 58 9.25 12.06 -14.23
C PRO A 58 8.50 13.00 -15.17
N LYS A 59 9.22 13.67 -16.07
CA LYS A 59 8.60 14.40 -17.18
C LYS A 59 8.09 13.39 -18.22
N LEU A 60 6.77 13.26 -18.31
CA LEU A 60 6.12 12.39 -19.28
C LEU A 60 6.25 12.95 -20.71
N ALA A 61 6.32 12.05 -21.70
CA ALA A 61 6.14 12.41 -23.10
C ALA A 61 4.70 12.92 -23.35
N PRO A 62 4.45 13.78 -24.37
CA PRO A 62 3.14 14.41 -24.55
C PRO A 62 1.96 13.43 -24.70
N ASP A 63 2.18 12.28 -25.33
CA ASP A 63 1.19 11.21 -25.50
C ASP A 63 0.93 10.46 -24.18
N ALA A 64 1.97 10.24 -23.38
CA ALA A 64 1.86 9.63 -22.06
C ALA A 64 1.17 10.55 -21.05
N LEU A 65 1.48 11.86 -21.10
CA LEU A 65 0.79 12.88 -20.33
C LEU A 65 -0.68 12.94 -20.72
N GLN A 66 -0.99 13.05 -22.02
CA GLN A 66 -2.37 13.08 -22.50
C GLN A 66 -3.16 11.84 -22.06
N ARG A 67 -2.56 10.63 -22.14
CA ARG A 67 -3.20 9.41 -21.63
C ARG A 67 -3.54 9.54 -20.14
N ILE A 68 -2.55 9.81 -19.28
CA ILE A 68 -2.77 9.78 -17.82
C ILE A 68 -3.73 10.89 -17.35
N THR A 69 -3.66 12.10 -17.93
CA THR A 69 -4.58 13.20 -17.60
C THR A 69 -5.98 13.05 -18.20
N SER A 70 -6.22 12.07 -19.08
CA SER A 70 -7.52 11.84 -19.72
C SER A 70 -8.40 10.78 -19.03
N LEU A 71 -7.87 10.07 -18.02
CA LEU A 71 -8.61 9.02 -17.31
C LEU A 71 -9.62 9.65 -16.33
N PRO A 72 -10.93 9.41 -16.46
CA PRO A 72 -11.96 9.99 -15.59
C PRO A 72 -12.14 9.16 -14.31
N ILE A 73 -11.03 8.87 -13.61
CA ILE A 73 -10.99 7.94 -12.46
C ILE A 73 -10.30 8.51 -11.22
N TRP A 74 -9.64 9.66 -11.32
CA TRP A 74 -8.68 10.12 -10.29
C TRP A 74 -9.33 10.42 -8.93
N ASP A 75 -10.54 10.97 -8.94
CA ASP A 75 -11.35 11.19 -7.74
C ASP A 75 -11.69 9.86 -7.08
N ILE A 76 -12.20 8.90 -7.86
CA ILE A 76 -12.59 7.57 -7.40
C ILE A 76 -11.39 6.81 -6.84
N ALA A 77 -10.23 6.90 -7.50
CA ALA A 77 -8.99 6.28 -7.03
C ALA A 77 -8.58 6.85 -5.66
N VAL A 78 -8.36 8.17 -5.54
CA VAL A 78 -7.97 8.84 -4.28
C VAL A 78 -8.99 8.61 -3.16
N GLN A 79 -10.28 8.51 -3.49
CA GLN A 79 -11.35 8.21 -2.53
C GLN A 79 -11.36 6.73 -2.10
N THR A 80 -11.10 5.80 -3.01
CA THR A 80 -11.01 4.36 -2.68
C THR A 80 -9.83 4.06 -1.78
N GLU A 81 -8.63 4.61 -2.02
CA GLU A 81 -7.47 4.45 -1.11
C GLU A 81 -7.79 4.87 0.33
N GLY A 82 -8.46 6.03 0.49
CA GLY A 82 -8.84 6.54 1.82
C GLY A 82 -9.89 5.69 2.53
N ARG A 83 -10.80 5.07 1.77
CA ARG A 83 -11.80 4.11 2.28
C ARG A 83 -11.19 2.74 2.58
N ALA A 84 -10.24 2.26 1.76
CA ALA A 84 -9.50 1.03 1.98
C ALA A 84 -8.71 1.09 3.29
N MET A 85 -7.96 2.19 3.50
CA MET A 85 -7.30 2.51 4.77
C MET A 85 -8.25 2.42 5.98
N LEU A 86 -9.40 3.08 5.90
CA LEU A 86 -10.34 3.13 7.03
C LEU A 86 -10.94 1.75 7.35
N ARG A 87 -11.21 0.94 6.32
CA ARG A 87 -11.73 -0.43 6.44
C ARG A 87 -10.69 -1.42 6.96
N ALA A 88 -9.51 -1.46 6.34
CA ALA A 88 -8.38 -2.27 6.80
C ALA A 88 -8.04 -1.94 8.26
N ARG A 89 -8.07 -0.66 8.62
CA ARG A 89 -7.83 -0.21 10.00
C ARG A 89 -8.93 -0.64 10.97
N ALA A 90 -10.20 -0.44 10.61
CA ALA A 90 -11.32 -0.85 11.45
C ALA A 90 -11.32 -2.37 11.69
N TYR A 91 -10.96 -3.17 10.68
CA TYR A 91 -10.75 -4.61 10.84
C TYR A 91 -9.56 -4.92 11.76
N ALA A 92 -8.40 -4.29 11.54
CA ALA A 92 -7.20 -4.50 12.36
C ALA A 92 -7.44 -4.25 13.86
N ASP A 93 -8.20 -3.20 14.20
CA ASP A 93 -8.56 -2.88 15.60
C ASP A 93 -9.47 -3.94 16.27
N THR A 94 -10.03 -4.91 15.52
CA THR A 94 -10.73 -6.09 16.08
C THR A 94 -9.80 -7.26 16.42
N VAL A 95 -8.60 -7.30 15.82
CA VAL A 95 -7.71 -8.47 15.83
C VAL A 95 -6.96 -8.59 17.16
N ARG A 96 -6.98 -9.80 17.74
CA ARG A 96 -6.40 -10.08 19.07
C ARG A 96 -5.04 -10.76 19.05
N ASP A 97 -4.62 -11.35 17.93
CA ASP A 97 -3.24 -11.82 17.79
C ASP A 97 -2.33 -10.61 17.55
N PRO A 98 -1.28 -10.39 18.36
CA PRO A 98 -0.49 -9.18 18.29
C PRO A 98 0.33 -9.07 17.00
N LEU A 99 0.74 -10.19 16.39
CA LEU A 99 1.53 -10.20 15.17
C LEU A 99 0.64 -9.93 13.94
N LEU A 100 -0.57 -10.50 13.92
CA LEU A 100 -1.55 -10.23 12.87
C LEU A 100 -2.09 -8.79 12.96
N HIS A 101 -2.34 -8.28 14.17
CA HIS A 101 -2.67 -6.88 14.38
C HIS A 101 -1.54 -5.94 13.93
N GLU A 102 -0.28 -6.24 14.25
CA GLU A 102 0.89 -5.46 13.80
C GLU A 102 0.96 -5.40 12.27
N ALA A 103 0.83 -6.55 11.58
CA ALA A 103 0.87 -6.63 10.12
C ALA A 103 -0.30 -5.87 9.45
N LEU A 104 -1.54 -6.07 9.90
CA LEU A 104 -2.71 -5.38 9.33
C LEU A 104 -2.73 -3.87 9.65
N SER A 105 -2.16 -3.46 10.80
CA SER A 105 -1.98 -2.03 11.12
C SER A 105 -0.96 -1.35 10.21
N LEU A 106 0.07 -2.09 9.77
CA LEU A 106 1.02 -1.62 8.77
C LEU A 106 0.36 -1.54 7.39
N ASP A 107 -0.35 -2.59 6.98
CA ASP A 107 -1.06 -2.69 5.69
C ASP A 107 -2.06 -1.53 5.50
N ALA A 108 -2.91 -1.25 6.49
CA ALA A 108 -3.81 -0.10 6.50
C ALA A 108 -3.07 1.26 6.44
N GLY A 109 -1.84 1.32 6.95
CA GLY A 109 -0.95 2.48 6.83
C GLY A 109 -0.37 2.66 5.41
N GLU A 110 -0.19 1.56 4.67
CA GLU A 110 0.24 1.60 3.27
C GLU A 110 -0.87 2.11 2.36
N GLU A 111 -2.15 1.78 2.61
CA GLU A 111 -3.30 2.37 1.89
C GLU A 111 -3.41 3.88 2.14
N ALA A 112 -3.16 4.32 3.39
CA ALA A 112 -3.02 5.74 3.70
C ALA A 112 -1.91 6.40 2.86
N ARG A 113 -0.81 5.67 2.64
CA ARG A 113 0.34 6.12 1.86
C ARG A 113 0.09 6.07 0.35
N HIS A 114 -0.70 5.12 -0.16
CA HIS A 114 -1.16 5.06 -1.56
C HIS A 114 -1.98 6.30 -1.91
N LYS A 115 -2.95 6.69 -1.06
CA LYS A 115 -3.68 7.96 -1.21
C LYS A 115 -2.72 9.15 -1.35
N VAL A 116 -1.68 9.24 -0.53
CA VAL A 116 -0.70 10.34 -0.59
C VAL A 116 0.16 10.28 -1.87
N VAL A 117 0.51 9.09 -2.37
CA VAL A 117 1.17 8.93 -3.68
C VAL A 117 0.26 9.44 -4.81
N LEU A 118 -1.02 9.05 -4.84
CA LEU A 118 -1.98 9.51 -5.86
C LEU A 118 -2.22 11.02 -5.78
N SER A 119 -2.38 11.59 -4.59
CA SER A 119 -2.53 13.04 -4.39
C SER A 119 -1.33 13.84 -4.93
N HIS A 120 -0.10 13.33 -4.77
CA HIS A 120 1.08 13.95 -5.38
C HIS A 120 1.20 13.69 -6.90
N LEU A 121 0.70 12.56 -7.41
CA LEU A 121 0.64 12.26 -8.84
C LEU A 121 -0.24 13.29 -9.57
N VAL A 122 -1.48 13.46 -9.11
CA VAL A 122 -2.45 14.37 -9.75
C VAL A 122 -1.99 15.82 -9.67
N GLN A 123 -1.44 16.24 -8.52
CA GLN A 123 -0.81 17.54 -8.34
C GLN A 123 0.35 17.78 -9.31
N SER A 124 1.20 16.78 -9.52
CA SER A 124 2.42 16.90 -10.35
C SER A 124 2.12 16.94 -11.85
N TYR A 125 1.01 16.37 -12.30
CA TYR A 125 0.58 16.40 -13.70
C TYR A 125 -0.56 17.39 -13.99
N GLY A 126 -0.98 18.19 -13.01
CA GLY A 126 -2.01 19.21 -13.17
C GLY A 126 -3.43 18.65 -13.39
N ILE A 127 -3.68 17.45 -12.89
CA ILE A 127 -4.98 16.79 -12.94
C ILE A 127 -5.87 17.41 -11.83
N PRO A 128 -7.04 17.98 -12.17
CA PRO A 128 -7.98 18.46 -11.16
C PRO A 128 -8.60 17.28 -10.41
N LEU A 129 -8.93 17.49 -9.14
CA LEU A 129 -9.82 16.64 -8.36
C LEU A 129 -11.06 17.43 -7.95
N GLU A 130 -12.18 16.73 -7.85
CA GLU A 130 -13.36 17.14 -7.09
C GLU A 130 -13.08 17.11 -5.57
N PRO A 131 -13.87 17.82 -4.74
CA PRO A 131 -13.71 17.79 -3.29
C PRO A 131 -13.82 16.39 -2.69
N GLU A 132 -12.95 16.11 -1.72
CA GLU A 132 -12.95 14.87 -0.95
C GLU A 132 -14.22 14.74 -0.08
N PRO A 133 -14.99 13.63 -0.17
CA PRO A 133 -16.08 13.35 0.75
C PRO A 133 -15.55 12.97 2.14
N GLU A 134 -16.39 13.10 3.16
CA GLU A 134 -16.11 12.54 4.49
C GLU A 134 -16.15 11.01 4.42
N TYR A 135 -15.21 10.33 5.08
CA TYR A 135 -15.16 8.87 5.14
C TYR A 135 -15.95 8.36 6.35
N GLU A 136 -17.03 7.63 6.09
CA GLU A 136 -17.85 7.00 7.12
C GLU A 136 -17.16 5.76 7.70
N MET A 137 -17.29 5.56 9.02
CA MET A 137 -16.77 4.35 9.69
C MET A 137 -17.56 3.11 9.24
N PRO A 138 -16.89 1.97 8.98
CA PRO A 138 -17.55 0.70 8.69
C PRO A 138 -18.57 0.27 9.75
N GLU A 139 -19.76 -0.15 9.34
CA GLU A 139 -20.76 -0.74 10.23
C GLU A 139 -20.42 -2.20 10.58
N ASP A 140 -19.84 -2.94 9.62
CA ASP A 140 -19.31 -4.29 9.79
C ASP A 140 -17.84 -4.33 9.36
N PRO A 141 -16.88 -4.15 10.29
CA PRO A 141 -15.46 -4.09 9.96
C PRO A 141 -14.89 -5.35 9.28
N GLU A 142 -15.49 -6.52 9.46
CA GLU A 142 -15.04 -7.74 8.78
C GLU A 142 -15.59 -7.79 7.35
N TRP A 143 -16.89 -7.58 7.16
CA TRP A 143 -17.49 -7.59 5.82
C TRP A 143 -17.00 -6.44 4.93
N ASP A 144 -16.95 -5.21 5.46
CA ASP A 144 -16.47 -4.04 4.70
C ASP A 144 -15.01 -4.20 4.25
N TRP A 145 -14.15 -4.82 5.08
CA TRP A 145 -12.78 -5.15 4.67
C TRP A 145 -12.76 -6.25 3.61
N LEU A 146 -13.49 -7.36 3.79
CA LEU A 146 -13.55 -8.47 2.83
C LEU A 146 -14.09 -8.09 1.43
N VAL A 147 -14.80 -6.96 1.29
CA VAL A 147 -15.26 -6.41 -0.01
C VAL A 147 -14.44 -5.22 -0.51
N THR A 148 -13.34 -4.86 0.16
CA THR A 148 -12.30 -3.98 -0.42
C THR A 148 -11.55 -4.77 -1.51
N GLY A 149 -11.02 -4.11 -2.54
CA GLY A 149 -10.53 -4.79 -3.74
C GLY A 149 -11.61 -5.25 -4.74
N TYR A 150 -12.90 -5.30 -4.36
CA TYR A 150 -13.98 -5.66 -5.31
C TYR A 150 -14.37 -4.49 -6.25
N SER A 151 -13.88 -3.28 -5.97
CA SER A 151 -14.18 -2.05 -6.71
C SER A 151 -12.93 -1.30 -7.22
N GLU A 152 -11.85 -2.04 -7.45
CA GLU A 152 -10.52 -1.56 -7.87
C GLU A 152 -10.13 -2.12 -9.25
#